data_AF-E3RKB1-F1
#
_entry.id   AF-E3RKB1-F1
#
_cell.length_a   1.000
_cell.length_b   1.000
_cell.length_c   1.000
_cell.angle_alpha   90.00
_cell.angle_beta   90.00
_cell.angle_gamma   90.00
#
_symmetry.space_group_name_H-M   'P 1'
#
loop_
_entity.id
_entity.type
_entity.pdbx_description
1 polymer ?
#
loop_
_entity_poly.entity_id
_entity_poly.type
_entity_poly.pdbx_seq_one_letter_code
_entity_poly.pdbx_strand_id
1 'polypeptide(L)'
;MASETTSKSALLSLPNELILSIVERIDHESSQDLPSLSLTSRRMYMLSLDHLYGHLTVRSPWPLLRTIFLRPELASRVHKVTWRYNMKEKHDSLANRSTLFDYLDGLKIPQISSTARCNMQSAQTWFFHEFMETFVMFTPNLRKLIIKDTHAWKGNVYLFNMMAANPDRLAHLKSVHIHASLLSMEQLAHLFLLPSLRDVTATDLILLDRPEGGQLEWKSDMPLGTVLDPGSSAVENITLKRSCVGISTLGCFTAACRNLKSLSYEHEYYNDHRMLQYSLPSSSRFSTLASPLTHTRATLEHLSIRGDARKLDQTHVMQVARLASGMTRLRSLDMGLLSHDDNPDQCTEDFVAQLVRFLPSTLEEMTFEIDWQDSWGSKGWEGPTEMLCYIAALAPSKLHLLKRVAVVDWPPFLGHFPPDFAQLHRCFAQHNIHFASIPAQIEGRHPLQWSDYVEPGWVFVEVAEA
;
A
#
# COMPACT_ATOMS: atom_id res chain seq x y z
N MET A 1 -17.29 41.22 -50.77
CA MET A 1 -16.92 39.79 -50.82
C MET A 1 -15.88 39.53 -49.74
N ALA A 2 -16.32 39.10 -48.56
CA ALA A 2 -15.43 38.64 -47.50
C ALA A 2 -15.26 37.13 -47.69
N SER A 3 -14.06 36.69 -48.01
CA SER A 3 -13.72 35.27 -48.07
C SER A 3 -13.63 34.74 -46.64
N GLU A 4 -14.65 34.02 -46.20
CA GLU A 4 -14.59 33.17 -45.01
C GLU A 4 -13.51 32.10 -45.25
N THR A 5 -12.31 32.36 -44.75
CA THR A 5 -11.31 31.32 -44.57
C THR A 5 -11.77 30.46 -43.40
N THR A 6 -12.47 29.37 -43.72
CA THR A 6 -12.74 28.30 -42.77
C THR A 6 -11.40 27.69 -42.37
N SER A 7 -10.79 28.21 -41.29
CA SER A 7 -9.62 27.63 -40.68
C SER A 7 -10.01 26.23 -40.19
N LYS A 8 -9.64 25.21 -40.97
CA LYS A 8 -9.72 23.82 -40.50
C LYS A 8 -8.92 23.77 -39.19
N SER A 9 -9.60 23.44 -38.09
CA SER A 9 -8.97 23.31 -36.77
C SER A 9 -7.66 22.52 -36.91
N ALA A 10 -6.54 23.16 -36.59
CA ALA A 10 -5.19 22.60 -36.74
C ALA A 10 -5.02 21.26 -36.01
N LEU A 11 -5.85 21.01 -34.98
CA LEU A 11 -5.90 19.78 -34.22
C LEU A 11 -6.42 18.59 -35.06
N LEU A 12 -7.37 18.82 -35.97
CA LEU A 12 -7.95 17.77 -36.83
C LEU A 12 -7.00 17.35 -37.97
N SER A 13 -6.01 18.18 -38.30
CA SER A 13 -4.96 17.85 -39.29
C SER A 13 -3.77 17.09 -38.70
N LEU A 14 -3.68 16.92 -37.38
CA LEU A 14 -2.59 16.15 -36.77
C LEU A 14 -2.70 14.65 -37.11
N PRO A 15 -1.58 13.91 -37.27
CA PRO A 15 -1.55 12.45 -37.31
C PRO A 15 -2.11 11.79 -36.03
N ASN A 16 -2.55 10.54 -36.13
CA ASN A 16 -3.16 9.82 -34.99
C ASN A 16 -2.17 9.65 -33.84
N GLU A 17 -0.90 9.41 -34.16
CA GLU A 17 0.19 9.16 -33.21
C GLU A 17 0.40 10.37 -32.30
N LEU A 18 0.40 11.58 -32.88
CA LEU A 18 0.55 12.81 -32.09
C LEU A 18 -0.67 13.09 -31.21
N ILE A 19 -1.87 12.78 -31.68
CA ILE A 19 -3.09 12.91 -30.89
C ILE A 19 -3.06 11.94 -29.71
N LEU A 20 -2.63 10.69 -29.92
CA LEU A 20 -2.47 9.71 -28.85
C LEU A 20 -1.45 10.19 -27.81
N SER A 21 -0.29 10.71 -28.24
CA SER A 21 0.70 11.27 -27.31
C SER A 21 0.18 12.47 -26.50
N ILE A 22 -0.76 13.25 -27.05
CA ILE A 22 -1.43 14.33 -26.32
C ILE A 22 -2.40 13.73 -25.29
N VAL A 23 -3.22 12.77 -25.71
CA VAL A 23 -4.19 12.07 -24.85
C VAL A 23 -3.50 11.40 -23.66
N GLU A 24 -2.38 10.71 -23.89
CA GLU A 24 -1.60 10.01 -22.87
C GLU A 24 -1.06 10.94 -21.77
N ARG A 25 -0.90 12.24 -22.07
CA ARG A 25 -0.45 13.24 -21.09
C ARG A 25 -1.59 13.84 -20.27
N ILE A 26 -2.84 13.60 -20.65
CA ILE A 26 -4.00 14.05 -19.87
C ILE A 26 -4.12 13.14 -18.65
N ASP A 27 -4.04 13.75 -17.47
CA ASP A 27 -4.17 13.05 -16.20
C ASP A 27 -5.54 12.38 -16.07
N HIS A 28 -5.56 11.08 -15.75
CA HIS A 28 -6.78 10.32 -15.48
C HIS A 28 -7.54 10.84 -14.25
N GLU A 29 -6.88 11.55 -13.34
CA GLU A 29 -7.54 12.17 -12.19
C GLU A 29 -8.29 13.46 -12.54
N SER A 30 -8.01 14.07 -13.71
CA SER A 30 -8.82 15.16 -14.25
C SER A 30 -10.12 14.60 -14.87
N SER A 31 -11.16 14.52 -14.04
CA SER A 31 -12.41 13.84 -14.39
C SER A 31 -13.19 14.44 -15.56
N GLN A 32 -12.80 15.61 -16.10
CA GLN A 32 -13.55 16.30 -17.15
C GLN A 32 -12.80 16.49 -18.47
N ASP A 33 -11.47 16.56 -18.47
CA ASP A 33 -10.71 16.93 -19.68
C ASP A 33 -10.78 15.83 -20.75
N LEU A 34 -10.59 14.58 -20.34
CA LEU A 34 -10.58 13.44 -21.24
C LEU A 34 -11.96 13.10 -21.82
N PRO A 35 -13.06 13.04 -21.02
CA PRO A 35 -14.41 12.92 -21.56
C PRO A 35 -14.76 14.07 -22.51
N SER A 36 -14.44 15.32 -22.15
CA SER A 36 -14.72 16.49 -23.00
C SER A 36 -14.02 16.39 -24.35
N LEU A 37 -12.74 15.97 -24.35
CA LEU A 37 -11.98 15.74 -25.58
C LEU A 37 -12.63 14.65 -26.45
N SER A 38 -13.08 13.56 -25.84
CA SER A 38 -13.72 12.43 -26.54
C SER A 38 -15.02 12.85 -27.26
N LEU A 39 -15.72 13.86 -26.74
CA LEU A 39 -16.98 14.36 -27.30
C LEU A 39 -16.78 15.33 -28.47
N THR A 40 -15.56 15.81 -28.72
CA THR A 40 -15.28 16.80 -29.78
C THR A 40 -15.41 16.25 -31.20
N SER A 41 -15.09 14.97 -31.42
CA SER A 41 -15.23 14.31 -32.72
C SER A 41 -15.19 12.78 -32.60
N ARG A 42 -15.73 12.07 -33.59
CA ARG A 42 -15.65 10.59 -33.65
C ARG A 42 -14.20 10.09 -33.69
N ARG A 43 -13.30 10.82 -34.35
CA ARG A 43 -11.86 10.47 -34.39
C ARG A 43 -11.25 10.56 -32.99
N MET A 44 -11.52 11.64 -32.27
CA MET A 44 -11.03 11.82 -30.89
C MET A 44 -11.60 10.74 -29.98
N TYR A 45 -12.90 10.44 -30.07
CA TYR A 45 -13.52 9.34 -29.32
C TYR A 45 -12.78 8.01 -29.51
N MET A 46 -12.51 7.63 -30.76
CA MET A 46 -11.83 6.37 -31.08
C MET A 46 -10.39 6.32 -30.58
N LEU A 47 -9.66 7.45 -30.67
CA LEU A 47 -8.26 7.52 -30.21
C LEU A 47 -8.17 7.63 -28.68
N SER A 48 -9.14 8.24 -28.02
CA SER A 48 -9.16 8.37 -26.55
C SER A 48 -9.69 7.14 -25.84
N LEU A 49 -10.21 6.15 -26.56
CA LEU A 49 -11.05 5.08 -26.01
C LEU A 49 -10.28 4.19 -25.01
N ASP A 50 -9.05 3.81 -25.34
CA ASP A 50 -8.20 3.01 -24.44
C ASP A 50 -7.77 3.80 -23.20
N HIS A 51 -7.50 5.10 -23.34
CA HIS A 51 -7.17 5.96 -22.21
C HIS A 51 -8.39 6.22 -21.33
N LEU A 52 -9.57 6.40 -21.93
CA LEU A 52 -10.82 6.70 -21.24
C LEU A 52 -11.31 5.54 -20.37
N TYR A 53 -11.17 4.31 -20.88
CA TYR A 53 -11.63 3.09 -20.18
C TYR A 53 -10.51 2.31 -19.50
N GLY A 54 -9.23 2.62 -19.78
CA GLY A 54 -8.06 1.95 -19.19
C GLY A 54 -7.98 2.08 -17.67
N HIS A 55 -8.33 3.26 -17.14
CA HIS A 55 -8.42 3.52 -15.71
C HIS A 55 -9.80 4.07 -15.34
N LEU A 56 -10.57 3.30 -14.57
CA LEU A 56 -11.87 3.71 -14.07
C LEU A 56 -11.80 4.09 -12.59
N THR A 57 -12.24 5.30 -12.25
CA THR A 57 -12.52 5.69 -10.86
C THR A 57 -14.00 5.56 -10.59
N VAL A 58 -14.38 4.60 -9.75
CA VAL A 58 -15.77 4.23 -9.50
C VAL A 58 -16.28 4.93 -8.25
N ARG A 59 -17.10 5.97 -8.46
CA ARG A 59 -17.81 6.70 -7.38
C ARG A 59 -19.25 6.23 -7.22
N SER A 60 -19.93 6.12 -8.37
CA SER A 60 -21.24 5.52 -8.51
C SER A 60 -21.12 4.28 -9.38
N PRO A 61 -21.16 3.08 -8.79
CA PRO A 61 -20.93 1.86 -9.54
C PRO A 61 -22.09 1.48 -10.46
N TRP A 62 -23.31 1.99 -10.23
CA TRP A 62 -24.50 1.63 -11.00
C TRP A 62 -24.46 1.96 -12.50
N PRO A 63 -24.22 3.21 -12.94
CA PRO A 63 -24.20 3.53 -14.37
C PRO A 63 -23.04 2.85 -15.10
N LEU A 64 -21.91 2.73 -14.41
CA LEU A 64 -20.70 2.15 -14.96
C LEU A 64 -20.86 0.64 -15.19
N LEU A 65 -21.39 -0.05 -14.20
CA LEU A 65 -21.67 -1.48 -14.28
C LEU A 65 -22.67 -1.78 -15.41
N ARG A 66 -23.77 -1.02 -15.51
CA ARG A 66 -24.70 -1.14 -16.66
C ARG A 66 -23.97 -0.96 -17.99
N THR A 67 -23.06 -0.01 -18.09
CA THR A 67 -22.31 0.27 -19.33
C THR A 67 -21.36 -0.88 -19.68
N ILE A 68 -20.62 -1.38 -18.69
CA ILE A 68 -19.69 -2.51 -18.83
C ILE A 68 -20.44 -3.79 -19.21
N PHE A 69 -21.61 -4.01 -18.64
CA PHE A 69 -22.47 -5.15 -18.96
C PHE A 69 -23.00 -5.09 -20.39
N LEU A 70 -23.51 -3.93 -20.81
CA LEU A 70 -24.07 -3.76 -22.15
C LEU A 70 -22.99 -3.72 -23.24
N ARG A 71 -21.74 -3.45 -22.88
CA ARG A 71 -20.61 -3.35 -23.82
C ARG A 71 -19.36 -4.07 -23.31
N PRO A 72 -19.29 -5.40 -23.46
CA PRO A 72 -18.13 -6.21 -23.05
C PRO A 72 -16.81 -5.75 -23.69
N GLU A 73 -16.86 -5.19 -24.89
CA GLU A 73 -15.70 -4.62 -25.58
C GLU A 73 -15.06 -3.48 -24.78
N LEU A 74 -15.86 -2.66 -24.08
CA LEU A 74 -15.34 -1.60 -23.20
C LEU A 74 -14.77 -2.19 -21.91
N ALA A 75 -15.43 -3.23 -21.38
CA ALA A 75 -14.98 -3.94 -20.20
C ALA A 75 -13.58 -4.56 -20.37
N SER A 76 -13.29 -5.09 -21.56
CA SER A 76 -11.97 -5.65 -21.89
C SER A 76 -10.85 -4.61 -21.95
N ARG A 77 -11.15 -3.31 -22.03
CA ARG A 77 -10.15 -2.24 -22.03
C ARG A 77 -9.76 -1.80 -20.62
N VAL A 78 -10.50 -2.24 -19.60
CA VAL A 78 -10.24 -1.86 -18.21
C VAL A 78 -9.02 -2.60 -17.68
N HIS A 79 -7.99 -1.85 -17.28
CA HIS A 79 -6.74 -2.38 -16.73
C HIS A 79 -6.51 -1.96 -15.28
N LYS A 80 -7.07 -0.82 -14.87
CA LYS A 80 -6.95 -0.27 -13.52
C LYS A 80 -8.30 0.21 -13.02
N VAL A 81 -8.65 -0.14 -11.79
CA VAL A 81 -9.89 0.30 -11.14
C VAL A 81 -9.54 0.93 -9.81
N THR A 82 -9.99 2.17 -9.60
CA THR A 82 -10.00 2.82 -8.29
C THR A 82 -11.43 2.83 -7.77
N TRP A 83 -11.75 1.95 -6.82
CA TRP A 83 -13.01 1.91 -6.13
C TRP A 83 -13.05 2.95 -5.02
N ARG A 84 -13.94 3.94 -5.13
CA ARG A 84 -14.10 5.03 -4.16
C ARG A 84 -15.59 5.37 -4.01
N TYR A 85 -16.33 4.49 -3.34
CA TYR A 85 -17.78 4.59 -3.27
C TYR A 85 -18.26 5.85 -2.56
N ASN A 86 -19.10 6.64 -3.21
CA ASN A 86 -19.70 7.83 -2.60
C ASN A 86 -21.08 7.49 -2.00
N MET A 87 -21.12 7.35 -0.67
CA MET A 87 -22.34 7.15 0.13
C MET A 87 -23.46 8.16 -0.13
N LYS A 88 -23.11 9.38 -0.54
CA LYS A 88 -24.08 10.47 -0.75
C LYS A 88 -24.84 10.34 -2.07
N GLU A 89 -24.30 9.60 -3.04
CA GLU A 89 -24.88 9.44 -4.37
C GLU A 89 -25.87 8.25 -4.42
N LYS A 90 -27.15 8.54 -4.20
CA LYS A 90 -28.23 7.53 -4.25
C LYS A 90 -28.62 7.20 -5.70
N HIS A 91 -27.93 6.24 -6.34
CA HIS A 91 -28.28 5.73 -7.68
C HIS A 91 -29.01 4.37 -7.67
N ASP A 92 -29.42 3.95 -6.47
CA ASP A 92 -29.89 2.61 -6.14
C ASP A 92 -31.41 2.47 -6.39
N SER A 93 -31.85 2.71 -7.63
CA SER A 93 -33.27 2.61 -7.99
C SER A 93 -33.71 1.15 -8.13
N LEU A 94 -34.98 0.87 -7.80
CA LEU A 94 -35.57 -0.49 -7.92
C LEU A 94 -35.43 -1.08 -9.35
N ALA A 95 -35.52 -0.23 -10.38
CA ALA A 95 -35.37 -0.64 -11.78
C ALA A 95 -33.94 -1.10 -12.14
N ASN A 96 -32.93 -0.41 -11.60
CA ASN A 96 -31.52 -0.77 -11.80
C ASN A 96 -31.20 -2.12 -11.12
N ARG A 97 -31.79 -2.36 -9.94
CA ARG A 97 -31.63 -3.61 -9.19
C ARG A 97 -32.20 -4.82 -9.94
N SER A 98 -33.43 -4.72 -10.48
CA SER A 98 -34.04 -5.82 -11.26
C SER A 98 -33.17 -6.23 -12.45
N THR A 99 -32.71 -5.23 -13.22
CA THR A 99 -31.88 -5.47 -14.40
C THR A 99 -30.57 -6.18 -14.05
N LEU A 100 -29.94 -5.82 -12.93
CA LEU A 100 -28.72 -6.45 -12.43
C LEU A 100 -28.93 -7.93 -12.09
N PHE A 101 -30.05 -8.28 -11.45
CA PHE A 101 -30.34 -9.67 -11.11
C PHE A 101 -30.47 -10.57 -12.33
N ASP A 102 -31.13 -10.07 -13.39
CA ASP A 102 -31.28 -10.82 -14.63
C ASP A 102 -29.90 -11.13 -15.27
N TYR A 103 -28.95 -10.18 -15.20
CA TYR A 103 -27.60 -10.38 -15.72
C TYR A 103 -26.70 -11.24 -14.81
N LEU A 104 -26.83 -11.11 -13.49
CA LEU A 104 -26.13 -11.95 -12.52
C LEU A 104 -26.58 -13.43 -12.64
N ASP A 105 -27.87 -13.67 -12.82
CA ASP A 105 -28.41 -14.99 -13.11
C ASP A 105 -27.82 -15.56 -14.42
N GLY A 106 -27.63 -14.70 -15.43
CA GLY A 106 -26.99 -15.04 -16.70
C GLY A 106 -25.52 -15.46 -16.59
N LEU A 107 -24.78 -14.97 -15.60
CA LEU A 107 -23.38 -15.36 -15.36
C LEU A 107 -23.21 -16.75 -14.75
N LYS A 108 -24.30 -17.37 -14.27
CA LYS A 108 -24.28 -18.69 -13.59
C LYS A 108 -23.25 -18.77 -12.45
N ILE A 109 -23.00 -17.68 -11.72
CA ILE A 109 -22.11 -17.70 -10.55
C ILE A 109 -22.86 -18.39 -9.39
N PRO A 110 -22.45 -19.60 -8.96
CA PRO A 110 -23.26 -20.45 -8.07
C PRO A 110 -23.58 -19.79 -6.72
N GLN A 111 -22.64 -19.01 -6.16
CA GLN A 111 -22.75 -18.41 -4.83
C GLN A 111 -23.70 -17.19 -4.74
N ILE A 112 -24.06 -16.59 -5.87
CA ILE A 112 -24.97 -15.42 -5.90
C ILE A 112 -26.45 -15.86 -5.97
N SER A 113 -26.73 -17.10 -6.38
CA SER A 113 -28.01 -17.47 -6.98
C SER A 113 -29.21 -17.69 -6.02
N SER A 114 -29.01 -17.87 -4.71
CA SER A 114 -30.15 -18.14 -3.79
C SER A 114 -30.11 -17.34 -2.48
N THR A 115 -29.02 -17.39 -1.72
CA THR A 115 -28.86 -16.66 -0.45
C THR A 115 -28.62 -15.16 -0.66
N ALA A 116 -27.87 -14.78 -1.68
CA ALA A 116 -27.73 -13.38 -2.04
C ALA A 116 -29.10 -12.82 -2.48
N ARG A 117 -29.85 -13.53 -3.33
CA ARG A 117 -31.19 -13.12 -3.79
C ARG A 117 -32.19 -12.81 -2.66
N CYS A 118 -32.24 -13.63 -1.59
CA CYS A 118 -33.09 -13.39 -0.42
C CYS A 118 -32.60 -12.23 0.48
N ASN A 119 -31.29 -12.11 0.71
CA ASN A 119 -30.71 -11.02 1.50
C ASN A 119 -30.70 -9.68 0.73
N MET A 120 -30.66 -9.74 -0.60
CA MET A 120 -30.67 -8.60 -1.52
C MET A 120 -32.06 -7.97 -1.70
N GLN A 121 -33.14 -8.71 -1.42
CA GLN A 121 -34.52 -8.20 -1.42
C GLN A 121 -34.91 -7.52 -0.10
N SER A 122 -34.27 -7.88 1.02
CA SER A 122 -34.65 -7.42 2.37
C SER A 122 -33.79 -6.28 2.92
N ALA A 123 -32.58 -6.05 2.39
CA ALA A 123 -31.66 -5.05 2.92
C ALA A 123 -31.65 -3.73 2.11
N GLN A 124 -31.88 -2.60 2.79
CA GLN A 124 -31.46 -1.27 2.31
C GLN A 124 -29.93 -1.15 2.17
N THR A 125 -29.19 -2.10 2.75
CA THR A 125 -27.74 -2.16 2.82
C THR A 125 -27.24 -3.29 1.93
N TRP A 126 -27.06 -3.03 0.64
CA TRP A 126 -26.10 -3.85 -0.09
C TRP A 126 -24.74 -3.61 0.58
N PHE A 127 -24.11 -4.66 1.09
CA PHE A 127 -22.75 -4.55 1.60
C PHE A 127 -21.88 -4.14 0.41
N PHE A 128 -21.19 -3.00 0.53
CA PHE A 128 -20.60 -2.31 -0.62
C PHE A 128 -19.46 -3.09 -1.30
N HIS A 129 -18.99 -4.17 -0.68
CA HIS A 129 -17.87 -4.98 -1.15
C HIS A 129 -18.30 -6.03 -2.19
N GLU A 130 -19.46 -6.69 -2.03
CA GLU A 130 -19.97 -7.66 -3.00
C GLU A 130 -20.27 -7.00 -4.34
N PHE A 131 -20.67 -5.72 -4.32
CA PHE A 131 -20.85 -5.00 -5.57
C PHE A 131 -19.54 -4.77 -6.30
N MET A 132 -18.49 -4.43 -5.55
CA MET A 132 -17.15 -4.26 -6.08
C MET A 132 -16.61 -5.58 -6.63
N GLU A 133 -16.76 -6.68 -5.88
CA GLU A 133 -16.36 -8.01 -6.36
C GLU A 133 -17.09 -8.38 -7.65
N THR A 134 -18.40 -8.14 -7.69
CA THR A 134 -19.22 -8.33 -8.89
C THR A 134 -18.67 -7.52 -10.05
N PHE A 135 -18.46 -6.22 -9.88
CA PHE A 135 -17.91 -5.34 -10.91
C PHE A 135 -16.60 -5.88 -11.49
N VAL A 136 -15.70 -6.31 -10.60
CA VAL A 136 -14.38 -6.82 -10.94
C VAL A 136 -14.46 -8.14 -11.74
N MET A 137 -15.49 -8.98 -11.53
CA MET A 137 -15.74 -10.18 -12.34
C MET A 137 -16.03 -9.88 -13.82
N PHE A 138 -16.47 -8.66 -14.14
CA PHE A 138 -16.76 -8.25 -15.51
C PHE A 138 -15.63 -7.49 -16.18
N THR A 139 -14.51 -7.26 -15.48
CA THR A 139 -13.32 -6.60 -16.04
C THR A 139 -12.19 -7.63 -16.22
N PRO A 140 -12.23 -8.46 -17.29
CA PRO A 140 -11.34 -9.62 -17.41
C PRO A 140 -9.86 -9.25 -17.50
N ASN A 141 -9.54 -8.07 -18.04
CA ASN A 141 -8.16 -7.60 -18.22
C ASN A 141 -7.67 -6.69 -17.09
N LEU A 142 -8.37 -6.70 -15.94
CA LEU A 142 -7.99 -5.92 -14.78
C LEU A 142 -6.62 -6.38 -14.25
N ARG A 143 -5.68 -5.44 -14.12
CA ARG A 143 -4.32 -5.70 -13.62
C ARG A 143 -4.09 -5.12 -12.22
N LYS A 144 -4.71 -3.97 -11.94
CA LYS A 144 -4.55 -3.24 -10.68
C LYS A 144 -5.90 -2.81 -10.11
N LEU A 145 -6.18 -3.20 -8.87
CA LEU A 145 -7.35 -2.77 -8.11
C LEU A 145 -6.90 -1.88 -6.95
N ILE A 146 -7.49 -0.70 -6.82
CA ILE A 146 -7.26 0.23 -5.71
C ILE A 146 -8.59 0.42 -4.99
N ILE A 147 -8.66 0.06 -3.72
CA ILE A 147 -9.86 0.16 -2.88
C ILE A 147 -9.63 1.31 -1.91
N LYS A 148 -10.55 2.27 -1.89
CA LYS A 148 -10.59 3.40 -0.95
C LYS A 148 -11.94 3.41 -0.24
N ASP A 149 -11.98 4.07 0.92
CA ASP A 149 -13.20 4.37 1.67
C ASP A 149 -14.01 3.11 2.09
N THR A 150 -13.36 2.16 2.80
CA THR A 150 -13.96 0.88 3.23
C THR A 150 -14.79 0.93 4.51
N HIS A 151 -15.07 2.13 5.04
CA HIS A 151 -15.73 2.36 6.34
C HIS A 151 -17.08 1.65 6.51
N ALA A 152 -17.74 1.31 5.41
CA ALA A 152 -19.06 0.69 5.40
C ALA A 152 -19.06 -0.82 5.15
N TRP A 153 -17.87 -1.41 5.08
CA TRP A 153 -17.74 -2.83 4.86
C TRP A 153 -17.98 -3.59 6.17
N LYS A 154 -18.49 -4.81 6.04
CA LYS A 154 -18.82 -5.63 7.19
C LYS A 154 -17.53 -6.08 7.88
N GLY A 155 -17.35 -5.74 9.15
CA GLY A 155 -16.10 -5.96 9.88
C GLY A 155 -15.89 -7.38 10.42
N ASN A 156 -16.87 -8.28 10.36
CA ASN A 156 -16.83 -9.56 11.07
C ASN A 156 -16.77 -10.81 10.19
N VAL A 157 -16.59 -10.64 8.89
CA VAL A 157 -16.56 -11.73 7.90
C VAL A 157 -15.31 -11.63 7.03
N TYR A 158 -14.90 -12.76 6.47
CA TYR A 158 -13.93 -12.75 5.37
C TYR A 158 -14.54 -12.05 4.15
N LEU A 159 -13.72 -11.21 3.51
CA LEU A 159 -14.08 -10.50 2.29
C LEU A 159 -13.45 -11.24 1.08
N PHE A 160 -13.87 -10.89 -0.13
CA PHE A 160 -13.27 -11.37 -1.38
C PHE A 160 -13.55 -12.84 -1.72
N ASN A 161 -14.60 -13.41 -1.11
CA ASN A 161 -14.98 -14.81 -1.31
C ASN A 161 -15.37 -15.10 -2.77
N MET A 162 -16.06 -14.16 -3.44
CA MET A 162 -16.48 -14.36 -4.84
C MET A 162 -15.28 -14.30 -5.78
N MET A 163 -14.34 -13.39 -5.51
CA MET A 163 -13.08 -13.31 -6.26
C MET A 163 -12.28 -14.61 -6.13
N ALA A 164 -12.11 -15.13 -4.92
CA ALA A 164 -11.39 -16.38 -4.68
C ALA A 164 -12.08 -17.61 -5.27
N ALA A 165 -13.42 -17.63 -5.31
CA ALA A 165 -14.19 -18.70 -5.94
C ALA A 165 -14.13 -18.69 -7.48
N ASN A 166 -13.68 -17.60 -8.11
CA ASN A 166 -13.65 -17.43 -9.57
C ASN A 166 -12.27 -16.93 -10.07
N PRO A 167 -11.17 -17.63 -9.77
CA PRO A 167 -9.82 -17.13 -10.06
C PRO A 167 -9.56 -16.94 -11.56
N ASP A 168 -10.18 -17.75 -12.42
CA ASP A 168 -10.02 -17.66 -13.88
C ASP A 168 -10.50 -16.32 -14.46
N ARG A 169 -11.46 -15.67 -13.81
CA ARG A 169 -11.97 -14.35 -14.21
C ARG A 169 -11.00 -13.22 -13.88
N LEU A 170 -10.03 -13.49 -13.01
CA LEU A 170 -9.04 -12.54 -12.51
C LEU A 170 -7.61 -12.92 -12.88
N ALA A 171 -7.42 -13.73 -13.93
CA ALA A 171 -6.11 -14.21 -14.36
C ALA A 171 -5.06 -13.10 -14.61
N HIS A 172 -5.50 -11.86 -14.84
CA HIS A 172 -4.63 -10.71 -15.06
C HIS A 172 -4.42 -9.81 -13.84
N LEU A 173 -5.16 -10.01 -12.74
CA LEU A 173 -5.08 -9.18 -11.55
C LEU A 173 -3.78 -9.48 -10.80
N LYS A 174 -2.83 -8.55 -10.89
CA LYS A 174 -1.49 -8.69 -10.29
C LYS A 174 -1.33 -7.90 -9.00
N SER A 175 -2.06 -6.81 -8.85
CA SER A 175 -1.85 -5.87 -7.76
C SER A 175 -3.15 -5.39 -7.14
N VAL A 176 -3.23 -5.43 -5.81
CA VAL A 176 -4.33 -4.88 -5.02
C VAL A 176 -3.77 -3.89 -4.00
N HIS A 177 -4.35 -2.69 -3.96
CA HIS A 177 -4.03 -1.64 -3.00
C HIS A 177 -5.28 -1.31 -2.19
N ILE A 178 -5.20 -1.34 -0.87
CA ILE A 178 -6.35 -1.12 0.02
C ILE A 178 -6.01 0.01 0.99
N HIS A 179 -6.77 1.10 0.92
CA HIS A 179 -6.76 2.17 1.91
C HIS A 179 -8.00 2.01 2.77
N ALA A 180 -7.83 1.50 3.99
CA ALA A 180 -8.94 1.08 4.82
C ALA A 180 -8.76 1.52 6.26
N SER A 181 -9.69 2.31 6.79
CA SER A 181 -9.68 2.76 8.19
C SER A 181 -10.35 1.79 9.17
N LEU A 182 -11.09 0.78 8.68
CA LEU A 182 -11.88 -0.15 9.51
C LEU A 182 -11.79 -1.62 9.07
N LEU A 183 -10.72 -2.01 8.37
CA LEU A 183 -10.50 -3.41 7.99
C LEU A 183 -9.36 -4.02 8.80
N SER A 184 -9.50 -5.32 9.09
CA SER A 184 -8.43 -6.15 9.63
C SER A 184 -7.76 -6.97 8.53
N MET A 185 -6.53 -7.41 8.80
CA MET A 185 -5.76 -8.23 7.87
C MET A 185 -6.45 -9.58 7.60
N GLU A 186 -7.07 -10.18 8.61
CA GLU A 186 -7.76 -11.47 8.52
C GLU A 186 -8.82 -11.46 7.42
N GLN A 187 -9.53 -10.35 7.26
CA GLN A 187 -10.58 -10.19 6.24
C GLN A 187 -10.05 -10.29 4.80
N LEU A 188 -8.75 -10.07 4.60
CA LEU A 188 -8.10 -10.12 3.30
C LEU A 188 -7.68 -11.54 2.89
N ALA A 189 -7.91 -12.56 3.72
CA ALA A 189 -7.43 -13.92 3.50
C ALA A 189 -7.72 -14.46 2.08
N HIS A 190 -8.95 -14.32 1.60
CA HIS A 190 -9.32 -14.86 0.28
C HIS A 190 -8.63 -14.15 -0.90
N LEU A 191 -8.15 -12.91 -0.75
CA LEU A 191 -7.34 -12.28 -1.79
C LEU A 191 -6.03 -13.04 -2.02
N PHE A 192 -5.43 -13.59 -0.98
CA PHE A 192 -4.17 -14.31 -1.07
C PHE A 192 -4.31 -15.66 -1.79
N LEU A 193 -5.53 -16.15 -1.96
CA LEU A 193 -5.83 -17.37 -2.73
C LEU A 193 -5.85 -17.12 -4.25
N LEU A 194 -5.79 -15.87 -4.70
CA LEU A 194 -5.79 -15.55 -6.13
C LEU A 194 -4.45 -15.92 -6.77
N PRO A 195 -4.41 -16.81 -7.78
CA PRO A 195 -3.17 -17.34 -8.33
C PRO A 195 -2.38 -16.32 -9.15
N SER A 196 -3.02 -15.28 -9.67
CA SER A 196 -2.40 -14.20 -10.45
C SER A 196 -1.84 -13.07 -9.60
N LEU A 197 -2.27 -12.96 -8.32
CA LEU A 197 -1.93 -11.85 -7.45
C LEU A 197 -0.47 -11.94 -7.01
N ARG A 198 0.24 -10.82 -7.10
CA ARG A 198 1.68 -10.71 -6.77
C ARG A 198 1.94 -9.64 -5.73
N ASP A 199 1.22 -8.52 -5.79
CA ASP A 199 1.44 -7.36 -4.95
C ASP A 199 0.19 -7.03 -4.13
N VAL A 200 0.35 -7.01 -2.81
CA VAL A 200 -0.69 -6.57 -1.86
C VAL A 200 -0.14 -5.41 -1.04
N THR A 201 -0.77 -4.25 -1.22
CA THR A 201 -0.50 -3.07 -0.39
C THR A 201 -1.75 -2.77 0.43
N ALA A 202 -1.63 -2.71 1.75
CA ALA A 202 -2.70 -2.27 2.63
C ALA A 202 -2.21 -1.11 3.51
N THR A 203 -3.08 -0.16 3.76
CA THR A 203 -2.80 1.02 4.58
C THR A 203 -3.94 1.22 5.57
N ASP A 204 -3.58 1.59 6.79
CA ASP A 204 -4.48 1.90 7.89
C ASP A 204 -5.26 0.68 8.47
N LEU A 205 -4.76 -0.55 8.28
CA LEU A 205 -5.41 -1.74 8.85
C LEU A 205 -5.44 -1.69 10.38
N ILE A 206 -6.52 -2.21 10.97
CA ILE A 206 -6.75 -2.21 12.41
C ILE A 206 -6.88 -3.62 12.98
N LEU A 207 -6.55 -3.78 14.25
CA LEU A 207 -6.80 -5.02 14.99
C LEU A 207 -8.25 -5.02 15.50
N LEU A 208 -9.09 -5.90 14.94
CA LEU A 208 -10.46 -6.06 15.38
C LEU A 208 -10.53 -7.04 16.55
N ASP A 209 -10.74 -6.55 17.77
CA ASP A 209 -10.86 -7.46 18.90
C ASP A 209 -12.30 -7.94 19.14
N ARG A 210 -13.28 -7.05 18.96
CA ARG A 210 -14.72 -7.34 18.91
C ARG A 210 -15.44 -6.31 18.01
N PRO A 211 -16.11 -6.71 16.93
CA PRO A 211 -17.05 -5.83 16.26
C PRO A 211 -18.28 -5.66 17.18
N GLU A 212 -18.80 -4.45 17.27
CA GLU A 212 -20.14 -4.23 17.82
C GLU A 212 -21.13 -5.03 16.95
N GLY A 213 -21.62 -6.17 17.45
CA GLY A 213 -22.74 -6.90 16.83
C GLY A 213 -22.47 -8.30 16.24
N GLY A 214 -21.34 -8.98 16.52
CA GLY A 214 -21.22 -10.38 16.09
C GLY A 214 -19.93 -11.11 16.48
N GLN A 215 -19.94 -12.44 16.35
CA GLN A 215 -18.73 -13.26 16.44
C GLN A 215 -17.89 -13.05 15.18
N LEU A 216 -16.56 -13.03 15.34
CA LEU A 216 -15.60 -12.93 14.25
C LEU A 216 -15.45 -14.30 13.58
N GLU A 217 -15.67 -14.38 12.27
CA GLU A 217 -15.65 -15.64 11.50
C GLU A 217 -14.34 -16.43 11.71
N TRP A 218 -13.20 -15.73 11.76
CA TRP A 218 -11.87 -16.32 11.99
C TRP A 218 -11.55 -16.68 13.45
N LYS A 219 -12.41 -16.30 14.40
CA LYS A 219 -12.31 -16.72 15.81
C LYS A 219 -13.31 -17.85 16.13
N SER A 220 -14.18 -18.26 15.22
CA SER A 220 -15.22 -19.26 15.49
C SER A 220 -15.35 -20.33 14.43
N ASP A 221 -15.87 -19.97 13.27
CA ASP A 221 -16.46 -20.91 12.32
C ASP A 221 -15.40 -21.43 11.35
N MET A 222 -14.48 -20.56 10.97
CA MET A 222 -13.46 -20.86 9.98
C MET A 222 -12.15 -20.14 10.36
N PRO A 223 -11.33 -20.74 11.23
CA PRO A 223 -10.07 -20.14 11.68
C PRO A 223 -9.15 -19.77 10.52
N LEU A 224 -8.35 -18.71 10.67
CA LEU A 224 -7.49 -18.21 9.57
C LEU A 224 -6.59 -19.30 8.96
N GLY A 225 -6.03 -20.17 9.80
CA GLY A 225 -5.18 -21.27 9.35
C GLY A 225 -5.89 -22.36 8.56
N THR A 226 -7.23 -22.41 8.55
CA THR A 226 -8.00 -23.32 7.67
C THR A 226 -8.32 -22.70 6.30
N VAL A 227 -8.15 -21.38 6.17
CA VAL A 227 -8.35 -20.64 4.91
C VAL A 227 -7.01 -20.47 4.19
N LEU A 228 -5.96 -20.14 4.93
CA LEU A 228 -4.62 -19.88 4.40
C LEU A 228 -3.67 -21.02 4.75
N ASP A 229 -3.64 -22.04 3.90
CA ASP A 229 -2.65 -23.11 4.00
C ASP A 229 -1.24 -22.58 3.70
N PRO A 230 -0.18 -23.08 4.37
CA PRO A 230 1.19 -22.71 4.06
C PRO A 230 1.56 -22.96 2.59
N GLY A 231 2.17 -21.98 1.94
CA GLY A 231 2.54 -22.05 0.52
C GLY A 231 1.39 -22.02 -0.49
N SER A 232 0.15 -21.77 -0.06
CA SER A 232 -1.02 -21.68 -0.96
C SER A 232 -1.05 -20.41 -1.81
N SER A 233 -0.41 -19.33 -1.35
CA SER A 233 -0.45 -18.02 -1.99
C SER A 233 0.71 -17.79 -2.96
N ALA A 234 0.39 -17.16 -4.09
CA ALA A 234 1.34 -16.73 -5.11
C ALA A 234 1.84 -15.28 -4.92
N VAL A 235 1.43 -14.61 -3.83
CA VAL A 235 1.86 -13.25 -3.52
C VAL A 235 3.38 -13.20 -3.28
N GLU A 236 4.03 -12.21 -3.88
CA GLU A 236 5.47 -11.98 -3.81
C GLU A 236 5.81 -10.76 -2.94
N ASN A 237 4.92 -9.77 -2.88
CA ASN A 237 5.16 -8.52 -2.17
C ASN A 237 3.99 -8.18 -1.25
N ILE A 238 4.26 -8.04 0.04
CA ILE A 238 3.32 -7.56 1.05
C ILE A 238 3.82 -6.23 1.60
N THR A 239 3.01 -5.19 1.51
CA THR A 239 3.30 -3.88 2.08
C THR A 239 2.14 -3.44 2.97
N LEU A 240 2.41 -3.28 4.25
CA LEU A 240 1.45 -2.89 5.27
C LEU A 240 1.93 -1.56 5.87
N LYS A 241 1.36 -0.46 5.37
CA LYS A 241 1.69 0.89 5.83
C LYS A 241 0.76 1.30 6.96
N ARG A 242 1.29 2.00 7.96
CA ARG A 242 0.53 2.48 9.13
C ARG A 242 -0.53 1.48 9.56
N SER A 243 -0.16 0.25 9.95
CA SER A 243 -1.13 -0.83 10.13
C SER A 243 -0.91 -1.59 11.44
N CYS A 244 -1.98 -1.89 12.17
CA CYS A 244 -1.94 -2.68 13.40
C CYS A 244 -2.42 -4.11 13.12
N VAL A 245 -1.48 -5.06 13.01
CA VAL A 245 -1.76 -6.46 12.68
C VAL A 245 -1.18 -7.37 13.76
N GLY A 246 -1.94 -8.36 14.19
CA GLY A 246 -1.47 -9.37 15.13
C GLY A 246 -0.31 -10.19 14.54
N ILE A 247 0.73 -10.46 15.33
CA ILE A 247 1.91 -11.20 14.84
C ILE A 247 1.58 -12.63 14.40
N SER A 248 0.65 -13.30 15.10
CA SER A 248 0.14 -14.60 14.67
C SER A 248 -0.53 -14.52 13.30
N THR A 249 -1.30 -13.47 13.06
CA THR A 249 -1.97 -13.20 11.78
C THR A 249 -0.93 -12.94 10.70
N LEU A 250 0.01 -12.03 10.92
CA LEU A 250 1.11 -11.75 9.97
C LEU A 250 1.91 -13.02 9.67
N GLY A 251 2.12 -13.87 10.68
CA GLY A 251 2.76 -15.17 10.53
C GLY A 251 2.00 -16.12 9.61
N CYS A 252 0.68 -16.17 9.69
CA CYS A 252 -0.14 -16.99 8.77
C CYS A 252 -0.02 -16.50 7.32
N PHE A 253 -0.12 -15.18 7.09
CA PHE A 253 -0.03 -14.62 5.73
C PHE A 253 1.37 -14.82 5.11
N THR A 254 2.43 -14.63 5.90
CA THR A 254 3.80 -14.83 5.41
C THR A 254 4.09 -16.31 5.14
N ALA A 255 3.63 -17.23 5.99
CA ALA A 255 3.76 -18.67 5.76
C ALA A 255 2.91 -19.16 4.56
N ALA A 256 1.78 -18.53 4.29
CA ALA A 256 0.95 -18.84 3.12
C ALA A 256 1.66 -18.47 1.79
N CYS A 257 2.56 -17.50 1.77
CA CYS A 257 3.23 -17.05 0.55
C CYS A 257 4.38 -18.00 0.16
N ARG A 258 4.26 -18.67 -0.99
CA ARG A 258 5.27 -19.62 -1.48
C ARG A 258 6.60 -18.97 -1.83
N ASN A 259 6.58 -17.78 -2.43
CA ASN A 259 7.75 -17.09 -2.99
C ASN A 259 7.80 -15.62 -2.56
N LEU A 260 7.55 -15.35 -1.27
CA LEU A 260 7.58 -13.98 -0.75
C LEU A 260 8.99 -13.38 -0.96
N LYS A 261 9.08 -12.30 -1.73
CA LYS A 261 10.30 -11.55 -2.04
C LYS A 261 10.41 -10.28 -1.22
N SER A 262 9.30 -9.60 -0.95
CA SER A 262 9.29 -8.35 -0.19
C SER A 262 8.24 -8.37 0.92
N LEU A 263 8.67 -8.00 2.13
CA LEU A 263 7.78 -7.76 3.26
C LEU A 263 8.12 -6.39 3.86
N SER A 264 7.17 -5.47 3.82
CA SER A 264 7.24 -4.19 4.52
C SER A 264 6.08 -4.07 5.49
N TYR A 265 6.41 -3.84 6.76
CA TYR A 265 5.45 -3.66 7.84
C TYR A 265 5.79 -2.42 8.65
N GLU A 266 4.88 -1.46 8.65
CA GLU A 266 4.93 -0.24 9.42
C GLU A 266 3.81 -0.28 10.46
N HIS A 267 4.19 -0.46 11.72
CA HIS A 267 3.26 -0.56 12.83
C HIS A 267 2.88 0.83 13.34
N GLU A 268 1.62 1.22 13.14
CA GLU A 268 1.05 2.45 13.70
C GLU A 268 0.03 2.09 14.80
N TYR A 269 0.30 2.55 16.02
CA TYR A 269 -0.57 2.28 17.18
C TYR A 269 -1.79 3.19 17.22
N TYR A 270 -1.65 4.43 16.70
CA TYR A 270 -2.66 5.49 16.79
C TYR A 270 -3.53 5.63 15.53
N ASN A 271 -3.74 4.54 14.77
CA ASN A 271 -4.81 4.53 13.77
C ASN A 271 -6.17 4.71 14.47
N ASP A 272 -6.57 5.97 14.50
CA ASP A 272 -7.64 6.50 15.32
C ASP A 272 -9.00 5.93 14.87
N HIS A 273 -9.76 5.42 15.85
CA HIS A 273 -11.23 5.26 15.87
C HIS A 273 -11.71 4.40 17.06
N ARG A 274 -10.85 3.68 17.81
CA ARG A 274 -11.30 2.82 18.95
C ARG A 274 -10.37 2.83 20.17
N MET A 275 -9.73 3.96 20.44
CA MET A 275 -8.67 4.10 21.45
C MET A 275 -9.16 4.32 22.89
N LEU A 276 -9.73 3.31 23.55
CA LEU A 276 -9.92 3.41 25.02
C LEU A 276 -9.57 2.16 25.85
N GLN A 277 -9.23 1.00 25.27
CA GLN A 277 -9.18 -0.23 26.08
C GLN A 277 -7.98 -1.16 25.88
N TYR A 278 -7.01 -0.86 25.02
CA TYR A 278 -5.95 -1.82 24.73
C TYR A 278 -4.63 -1.53 25.43
N SER A 279 -4.14 -2.54 26.14
CA SER A 279 -2.81 -2.59 26.73
C SER A 279 -1.77 -2.85 25.63
N LEU A 280 -0.66 -2.15 25.72
CA LEU A 280 0.41 -2.11 24.73
C LEU A 280 0.93 -3.52 24.37
N PRO A 281 0.99 -3.89 23.08
CA PRO A 281 1.89 -4.95 22.63
C PRO A 281 3.34 -4.47 22.83
N SER A 282 4.05 -5.07 23.80
CA SER A 282 5.48 -4.81 24.02
C SER A 282 6.31 -5.14 22.77
N SER A 283 7.36 -4.35 22.52
CA SER A 283 8.43 -4.59 21.54
C SER A 283 9.01 -6.00 21.57
N SER A 284 8.89 -6.72 22.70
CA SER A 284 9.28 -8.14 22.85
C SER A 284 8.63 -9.10 21.84
N ARG A 285 7.53 -8.72 21.19
CA ARG A 285 6.79 -9.63 20.32
C ARG A 285 7.39 -9.80 18.92
N PHE A 286 8.19 -8.88 18.37
CA PHE A 286 8.76 -9.07 17.02
C PHE A 286 9.72 -10.26 16.93
N SER A 287 10.36 -10.64 18.04
CA SER A 287 11.14 -11.89 18.14
C SER A 287 10.33 -13.14 17.73
N THR A 288 9.00 -13.10 17.91
CA THR A 288 8.11 -14.20 17.55
C THR A 288 7.80 -14.28 16.04
N LEU A 289 8.10 -13.24 15.24
CA LEU A 289 8.02 -13.29 13.76
C LEU A 289 9.12 -14.17 13.13
N ALA A 290 10.19 -14.47 13.88
CA ALA A 290 11.29 -15.28 13.37
C ALA A 290 10.87 -16.71 12.99
N SER A 291 9.90 -17.28 13.72
CA SER A 291 9.37 -18.62 13.46
C SER A 291 8.52 -18.66 12.17
N PRO A 292 7.49 -17.81 12.01
CA PRO A 292 6.70 -17.79 10.78
C PRO A 292 7.51 -17.51 9.51
N LEU A 293 8.47 -16.57 9.58
CA LEU A 293 9.31 -16.20 8.45
C LEU A 293 10.35 -17.26 8.06
N THR A 294 10.50 -18.35 8.83
CA THR A 294 11.43 -19.43 8.51
C THR A 294 11.21 -20.00 7.11
N HIS A 295 9.95 -20.11 6.67
CA HIS A 295 9.58 -20.65 5.37
C HIS A 295 9.98 -19.74 4.20
N THR A 296 10.08 -18.43 4.42
CA THR A 296 10.36 -17.43 3.37
C THR A 296 11.81 -16.94 3.40
N ARG A 297 12.65 -17.41 4.35
CA ARG A 297 14.07 -16.98 4.46
C ARG A 297 14.89 -17.18 3.20
N ALA A 298 14.57 -18.21 2.41
CA ALA A 298 15.27 -18.53 1.18
C ALA A 298 14.81 -17.69 -0.03
N THR A 299 13.67 -16.99 0.08
CA THR A 299 13.06 -16.23 -1.03
C THR A 299 13.06 -14.74 -0.80
N LEU A 300 13.10 -14.28 0.46
CA LEU A 300 13.01 -12.88 0.80
C LEU A 300 14.25 -12.10 0.35
N GLU A 301 14.02 -11.04 -0.43
CA GLU A 301 15.02 -10.13 -0.98
C GLU A 301 14.97 -8.76 -0.29
N HIS A 302 13.79 -8.36 0.19
CA HIS A 302 13.55 -7.09 0.87
C HIS A 302 12.77 -7.30 2.17
N LEU A 303 13.28 -6.75 3.27
CA LEU A 303 12.61 -6.75 4.57
C LEU A 303 12.60 -5.33 5.13
N SER A 304 11.43 -4.85 5.53
CA SER A 304 11.24 -3.58 6.20
C SER A 304 10.31 -3.78 7.38
N ILE A 305 10.80 -3.50 8.59
CA ILE A 305 10.00 -3.60 9.82
C ILE A 305 10.18 -2.29 10.60
N ARG A 306 9.18 -1.41 10.50
CA ARG A 306 9.11 -0.16 11.26
C ARG A 306 8.12 -0.35 12.41
N GLY A 307 8.56 -0.05 13.62
CA GLY A 307 7.71 -0.10 14.81
C GLY A 307 7.09 1.27 15.14
N ASP A 308 6.37 1.34 16.26
CA ASP A 308 5.74 2.57 16.76
C ASP A 308 6.79 3.60 17.20
N ALA A 309 6.94 4.69 16.46
CA ALA A 309 7.96 5.72 16.69
C ALA A 309 8.00 6.24 18.13
N ARG A 310 6.89 6.19 18.87
CA ARG A 310 6.79 6.70 20.25
C ARG A 310 7.23 5.71 21.33
N LYS A 311 7.53 4.46 20.96
CA LYS A 311 7.81 3.37 21.93
C LYS A 311 8.99 2.48 21.57
N LEU A 312 9.77 2.86 20.55
CA LEU A 312 10.90 2.04 20.12
C LEU A 312 12.16 2.39 20.92
N ASP A 313 12.58 1.39 21.68
CA ASP A 313 13.92 1.23 22.22
C ASP A 313 14.86 0.78 21.08
N GLN A 314 16.14 1.16 21.15
CA GLN A 314 17.21 0.77 20.22
C GLN A 314 17.37 -0.76 20.10
N THR A 315 16.85 -1.53 21.08
CA THR A 315 16.68 -2.99 20.96
C THR A 315 15.86 -3.45 19.76
N HIS A 316 14.98 -2.61 19.17
CA HIS A 316 14.23 -2.92 17.95
C HIS A 316 15.14 -3.27 16.78
N VAL A 317 16.16 -2.45 16.55
CA VAL A 317 17.16 -2.60 15.48
C VAL A 317 17.85 -3.96 15.60
N MET A 318 18.17 -4.37 16.83
CA MET A 318 18.73 -5.68 17.14
C MET A 318 17.75 -6.83 16.85
N GLN A 319 16.46 -6.65 17.13
CA GLN A 319 15.44 -7.65 16.81
C GLN A 319 15.26 -7.81 15.30
N VAL A 320 15.28 -6.72 14.54
CA VAL A 320 15.22 -6.74 13.08
C VAL A 320 16.45 -7.44 12.49
N ALA A 321 17.66 -7.16 13.01
CA ALA A 321 18.87 -7.87 12.60
C ALA A 321 18.78 -9.37 12.90
N ARG A 322 18.30 -9.76 14.09
CA ARG A 322 18.07 -11.16 14.45
C ARG A 322 17.04 -11.84 13.55
N LEU A 323 16.03 -11.11 13.12
CA LEU A 323 15.03 -11.60 12.18
C LEU A 323 15.63 -11.84 10.80
N ALA A 324 16.46 -10.91 10.31
CA ALA A 324 17.19 -11.02 9.05
C ALA A 324 18.28 -12.12 9.07
N SER A 325 18.69 -12.56 10.25
CA SER A 325 19.72 -13.58 10.42
C SER A 325 19.36 -14.89 9.72
N GLY A 326 20.26 -15.34 8.85
CA GLY A 326 20.09 -16.56 8.06
C GLY A 326 19.21 -16.40 6.81
N MET A 327 18.80 -15.19 6.44
CA MET A 327 18.19 -14.93 5.14
C MET A 327 19.27 -14.87 4.06
N THR A 328 19.27 -15.85 3.15
CA THR A 328 20.38 -16.05 2.19
C THR A 328 20.23 -15.26 0.90
N ARG A 329 19.10 -14.56 0.71
CA ARG A 329 18.83 -13.74 -0.50
C ARG A 329 18.51 -12.29 -0.18
N LEU A 330 18.60 -11.90 1.10
CA LEU A 330 18.23 -10.56 1.52
C LEU A 330 19.24 -9.55 0.96
N ARG A 331 18.76 -8.61 0.15
CA ARG A 331 19.54 -7.54 -0.50
C ARG A 331 19.27 -6.19 0.12
N SER A 332 18.05 -5.94 0.61
CA SER A 332 17.66 -4.68 1.23
C SER A 332 17.07 -4.93 2.60
N LEU A 333 17.51 -4.16 3.59
CA LEU A 333 16.98 -4.21 4.94
C LEU A 333 16.71 -2.80 5.45
N ASP A 334 15.46 -2.55 5.78
CA ASP A 334 15.03 -1.34 6.48
C ASP A 334 14.86 -1.67 7.95
N MET A 335 15.72 -1.05 8.76
CA MET A 335 15.88 -1.31 10.19
C MET A 335 14.85 -0.56 11.05
N GLY A 336 14.09 0.36 10.45
CA GLY A 336 13.15 1.23 11.15
C GLY A 336 13.84 2.36 11.91
N LEU A 337 13.16 2.86 12.94
CA LEU A 337 13.58 4.03 13.71
C LEU A 337 14.85 3.78 14.53
N LEU A 338 15.85 4.63 14.32
CA LEU A 338 16.96 4.90 15.22
C LEU A 338 16.59 6.08 16.10
N SER A 339 16.20 5.81 17.34
CA SER A 339 15.97 6.83 18.37
C SER A 339 17.27 7.11 19.14
N HIS A 340 17.37 8.30 19.72
CA HIS A 340 18.33 8.54 20.79
C HIS A 340 17.82 7.80 22.03
N ASP A 341 18.50 6.72 22.41
CA ASP A 341 18.20 6.04 23.66
C ASP A 341 18.86 6.80 24.82
N ASP A 342 18.14 6.96 25.93
CA ASP A 342 18.71 7.46 27.19
C ASP A 342 19.71 6.46 27.79
N ASN A 343 19.69 5.20 27.32
CA ASN A 343 20.61 4.16 27.73
C ASN A 343 21.92 4.19 26.90
N PRO A 344 23.04 4.66 27.47
CA PRO A 344 24.30 4.78 26.74
C PRO A 344 24.87 3.43 26.26
N ASP A 345 24.47 2.31 26.88
CA ASP A 345 24.96 0.97 26.52
C ASP A 345 24.49 0.54 25.10
N GLN A 346 23.42 1.14 24.58
CA GLN A 346 22.80 0.75 23.31
C GLN A 346 23.39 1.44 22.08
N CYS A 347 24.21 2.47 22.27
CA CYS A 347 24.96 3.17 21.20
C CYS A 347 26.45 2.77 21.15
N THR A 348 26.86 1.76 21.91
CA THR A 348 28.26 1.34 22.03
C THR A 348 28.77 0.56 20.81
N GLU A 349 30.09 0.56 20.62
CA GLU A 349 30.76 -0.26 19.60
C GLU A 349 30.42 -1.76 19.77
N ASP A 350 30.35 -2.26 21.00
CA ASP A 350 30.02 -3.66 21.30
C ASP A 350 28.59 -4.03 20.87
N PHE A 351 27.62 -3.13 21.08
CA PHE A 351 26.25 -3.32 20.62
C PHE A 351 26.19 -3.38 19.09
N VAL A 352 26.87 -2.47 18.40
CA VAL A 352 26.92 -2.44 16.94
C VAL A 352 27.66 -3.67 16.39
N ALA A 353 28.74 -4.10 17.03
CA ALA A 353 29.43 -5.34 16.68
C ALA A 353 28.50 -6.55 16.80
N GLN A 354 27.68 -6.61 17.84
CA GLN A 354 26.65 -7.65 17.98
C GLN A 354 25.58 -7.54 16.88
N LEU A 355 25.13 -6.33 16.55
CA LEU A 355 24.14 -6.09 15.49
C LEU A 355 24.63 -6.60 14.13
N VAL A 356 25.83 -6.17 13.73
CA VAL A 356 26.46 -6.52 12.44
C VAL A 356 26.68 -8.02 12.32
N ARG A 357 26.89 -8.74 13.44
CA ARG A 357 27.02 -10.21 13.43
C ARG A 357 25.74 -10.94 13.01
N PHE A 358 24.57 -10.34 13.19
CA PHE A 358 23.29 -10.95 12.78
C PHE A 358 22.88 -10.58 11.35
N LEU A 359 23.49 -9.55 10.78
CA LEU A 359 23.16 -9.09 9.43
C LEU A 359 23.68 -10.08 8.37
N PRO A 360 22.87 -10.39 7.34
CA PRO A 360 23.27 -11.30 6.29
C PRO A 360 24.35 -10.67 5.40
N SER A 361 25.33 -11.46 4.98
CA SER A 361 26.44 -10.99 4.12
C SER A 361 26.02 -10.64 2.70
N THR A 362 24.79 -11.01 2.30
CA THR A 362 24.19 -10.71 0.98
C THR A 362 23.62 -9.30 0.87
N LEU A 363 23.61 -8.55 1.96
CA LEU A 363 22.98 -7.25 2.06
C LEU A 363 23.70 -6.21 1.19
N GLU A 364 22.96 -5.59 0.27
CA GLU A 364 23.44 -4.55 -0.64
C GLU A 364 23.02 -3.15 -0.17
N GLU A 365 21.87 -3.04 0.51
CA GLU A 365 21.28 -1.78 0.95
C GLU A 365 20.73 -1.87 2.37
N MET A 366 21.03 -0.84 3.18
CA MET A 366 20.46 -0.65 4.51
C MET A 366 19.81 0.72 4.61
N THR A 367 18.62 0.78 5.21
CA THR A 367 17.94 2.03 5.49
C THR A 367 17.56 2.16 6.95
N PHE A 368 17.54 3.40 7.42
CA PHE A 368 17.17 3.77 8.78
C PHE A 368 16.26 4.99 8.73
N GLU A 369 15.22 4.98 9.54
CA GLU A 369 14.50 6.19 9.91
C GLU A 369 15.20 6.78 11.15
N ILE A 370 15.30 8.10 11.27
CA ILE A 370 15.87 8.73 12.48
C ILE A 370 14.81 9.66 13.05
N ASP A 371 14.64 9.59 14.37
CA ASP A 371 13.67 10.43 15.06
C ASP A 371 14.02 11.91 14.89
N TRP A 372 13.04 12.68 14.43
CA TRP A 372 13.13 14.11 14.20
C TRP A 372 12.17 14.92 15.09
N GLN A 373 11.22 14.27 15.77
CA GLN A 373 10.10 14.95 16.45
C GLN A 373 10.48 15.50 17.83
N ASP A 374 11.34 14.79 18.59
CA ASP A 374 11.58 15.11 19.99
C ASP A 374 12.75 16.07 20.26
N SER A 375 13.40 16.62 19.22
CA SER A 375 14.58 17.45 19.41
C SER A 375 14.69 18.64 18.45
N TRP A 376 13.88 19.68 18.72
CA TRP A 376 14.17 21.07 18.33
C TRP A 376 15.37 21.66 19.11
N GLY A 377 16.42 20.86 19.27
CA GLY A 377 17.64 21.16 20.00
C GLY A 377 18.67 20.06 19.73
N SER A 378 19.96 20.42 19.70
CA SER A 378 21.10 19.60 19.26
C SER A 378 21.37 18.28 20.02
N LYS A 379 20.45 17.78 20.86
CA LYS A 379 20.68 16.68 21.81
C LYS A 379 20.05 15.34 21.43
N GLY A 380 19.47 15.19 20.23
CA GLY A 380 18.85 13.94 19.77
C GLY A 380 19.66 13.12 18.77
N TRP A 381 20.84 13.59 18.35
CA TRP A 381 21.54 13.07 17.15
C TRP A 381 22.83 12.31 17.44
N GLU A 382 23.44 12.54 18.61
CA GLU A 382 24.76 12.01 18.96
C GLU A 382 24.77 10.47 18.93
N GLY A 383 23.77 9.82 19.54
CA GLY A 383 23.63 8.36 19.54
C GLY A 383 23.47 7.73 18.13
N PRO A 384 22.45 8.14 17.34
CA PRO A 384 22.27 7.63 15.98
C PRO A 384 23.48 7.87 15.05
N THR A 385 24.11 9.05 15.13
CA THR A 385 25.32 9.37 14.35
C THR A 385 26.49 8.45 14.73
N GLU A 386 26.75 8.26 16.02
CA GLU A 386 27.81 7.37 16.51
C GLU A 386 27.58 5.91 16.06
N MET A 387 26.34 5.43 16.21
CA MET A 387 25.95 4.09 15.77
C MET A 387 26.22 3.87 14.28
N LEU A 388 25.84 4.83 13.42
CA LEU A 388 26.10 4.76 11.98
C LEU A 388 27.60 4.82 11.66
N CYS A 389 28.39 5.58 12.43
CA CYS A 389 29.86 5.58 12.29
C CYS A 389 30.48 4.22 12.63
N TYR A 390 30.03 3.56 13.70
CA TYR A 390 30.48 2.21 14.04
C TYR A 390 30.06 1.18 12.97
N ILE A 391 28.86 1.31 12.40
CA ILE A 391 28.43 0.47 11.26
C ILE A 391 29.38 0.67 10.08
N ALA A 392 29.73 1.92 9.74
CA ALA A 392 30.66 2.20 8.65
C ALA A 392 32.03 1.54 8.87
N ALA A 393 32.55 1.56 10.10
CA ALA A 393 33.83 0.95 10.45
C ALA A 393 33.80 -0.59 10.40
N LEU A 394 32.69 -1.21 10.81
CA LEU A 394 32.56 -2.68 10.91
C LEU A 394 32.08 -3.34 9.61
N ALA A 395 31.31 -2.63 8.78
CA ALA A 395 30.72 -3.15 7.54
C ALA A 395 31.72 -3.82 6.59
N PRO A 396 32.93 -3.29 6.31
CA PRO A 396 33.88 -3.92 5.39
C PRO A 396 34.26 -5.36 5.75
N SER A 397 34.26 -5.68 7.05
CA SER A 397 34.68 -6.99 7.56
C SER A 397 33.60 -8.08 7.45
N LYS A 398 32.32 -7.69 7.37
CA LYS A 398 31.17 -8.62 7.45
C LYS A 398 30.16 -8.44 6.32
N LEU A 399 29.96 -7.22 5.85
CA LEU A 399 28.97 -6.81 4.86
C LEU A 399 29.66 -6.36 3.56
N HIS A 400 30.50 -7.24 3.01
CA HIS A 400 31.31 -6.95 1.82
C HIS A 400 30.52 -6.60 0.55
N LEU A 401 29.21 -6.90 0.50
CA LEU A 401 28.32 -6.55 -0.61
C LEU A 401 27.53 -5.26 -0.37
N LEU A 402 27.66 -4.64 0.81
CA LEU A 402 26.93 -3.42 1.15
C LEU A 402 27.42 -2.27 0.28
N LYS A 403 26.52 -1.72 -0.52
CA LYS A 403 26.79 -0.60 -1.44
C LYS A 403 26.21 0.70 -0.93
N ARG A 404 25.11 0.64 -0.17
CA ARG A 404 24.34 1.82 0.22
C ARG A 404 23.84 1.74 1.65
N VAL A 405 23.99 2.85 2.37
CA VAL A 405 23.30 3.11 3.64
C VAL A 405 22.53 4.43 3.49
N ALA A 406 21.26 4.45 3.86
CA ALA A 406 20.46 5.65 3.74
C ALA A 406 19.68 5.99 5.02
N VAL A 407 19.60 7.28 5.31
CA VAL A 407 18.61 7.84 6.23
C VAL A 407 17.38 8.24 5.41
N VAL A 408 16.22 7.72 5.77
CA VAL A 408 14.99 7.82 4.97
C VAL A 408 13.84 8.45 5.76
N ASP A 409 12.84 8.92 5.02
CA ASP A 409 11.54 9.36 5.52
C ASP A 409 11.56 10.49 6.57
N TRP A 410 12.60 11.31 6.53
CA TRP A 410 12.67 12.55 7.30
C TRP A 410 11.90 13.69 6.60
N PRO A 411 11.35 14.67 7.34
CA PRO A 411 10.54 15.72 6.74
C PRO A 411 11.34 16.62 5.77
N PRO A 412 10.91 16.77 4.50
CA PRO A 412 11.65 17.53 3.49
C PRO A 412 11.98 18.98 3.86
N PHE A 413 11.16 19.62 4.71
CA PHE A 413 11.36 21.00 5.16
C PHE A 413 12.59 21.17 6.08
N LEU A 414 13.17 20.07 6.59
CA LEU A 414 14.45 20.12 7.32
C LEU A 414 15.63 20.42 6.38
N GLY A 415 15.44 20.34 5.06
CA GLY A 415 16.45 20.68 4.06
C GLY A 415 17.60 19.67 4.01
N HIS A 416 18.62 19.86 4.85
CA HIS A 416 19.77 18.96 4.95
C HIS A 416 19.70 18.15 6.25
N PHE A 417 19.44 16.86 6.10
CA PHE A 417 19.28 15.94 7.21
C PHE A 417 20.09 14.65 6.99
N PRO A 418 20.60 13.98 8.02
CA PRO A 418 20.77 14.49 9.39
C PRO A 418 21.79 15.66 9.44
N PRO A 419 21.88 16.44 10.53
CA PRO A 419 22.83 17.54 10.66
C PRO A 419 24.30 17.14 10.39
N ASP A 420 24.69 15.92 10.80
CA ASP A 420 26.04 15.38 10.64
C ASP A 420 26.27 14.67 9.28
N PHE A 421 25.44 14.94 8.28
CA PHE A 421 25.51 14.28 6.96
C PHE A 421 26.92 14.26 6.37
N ALA A 422 27.66 15.37 6.47
CA ALA A 422 29.01 15.47 5.90
C ALA A 422 30.05 14.58 6.59
N GLN A 423 29.86 14.28 7.88
CA GLN A 423 30.70 13.33 8.63
C GLN A 423 30.34 11.91 8.22
N LEU A 424 29.06 11.54 8.27
CA LEU A 424 28.57 10.21 7.89
C LEU A 424 28.95 9.86 6.45
N HIS A 425 28.76 10.79 5.52
CA HIS A 425 29.17 10.63 4.12
C HIS A 425 30.66 10.32 3.99
N ARG A 426 31.53 10.98 4.77
CA ARG A 426 32.97 10.70 4.78
C ARG A 426 33.29 9.32 5.35
N CYS A 427 32.67 8.94 6.47
CA CYS A 427 32.88 7.63 7.11
C CYS A 427 32.53 6.47 6.18
N PHE A 428 31.38 6.52 5.51
CA PHE A 428 30.98 5.48 4.57
C PHE A 428 31.81 5.51 3.26
N ALA A 429 32.13 6.70 2.74
CA ALA A 429 32.90 6.83 1.51
C ALA A 429 34.32 6.25 1.61
N GLN A 430 34.96 6.31 2.80
CA GLN A 430 36.26 5.67 3.05
C GLN A 430 36.25 4.17 2.78
N HIS A 431 35.07 3.55 2.84
CA HIS A 431 34.86 2.12 2.63
C HIS A 431 34.13 1.80 1.32
N ASN A 432 34.03 2.76 0.39
CA ASN A 432 33.29 2.64 -0.88
C ASN A 432 31.79 2.36 -0.71
N ILE A 433 31.21 2.76 0.42
CA ILE A 433 29.77 2.67 0.68
C ILE A 433 29.16 4.04 0.44
N HIS A 434 28.07 4.09 -0.34
CA HIS A 434 27.34 5.34 -0.58
C HIS A 434 26.40 5.64 0.59
N PHE A 435 26.62 6.77 1.26
CA PHE A 435 25.66 7.30 2.22
C PHE A 435 24.68 8.25 1.54
N ALA A 436 23.38 7.98 1.71
CA ALA A 436 22.31 8.78 1.15
C ALA A 436 21.40 9.36 2.23
N SER A 437 20.79 10.49 1.94
CA SER A 437 19.71 11.06 2.74
C SER A 437 18.52 11.29 1.83
N ILE A 438 17.38 10.65 2.17
CA ILE A 438 16.19 10.59 1.32
C ILE A 438 15.02 11.16 2.12
N PRO A 439 14.49 12.34 1.75
CA PRO A 439 13.33 12.89 2.44
C PRO A 439 12.07 12.05 2.18
N ALA A 440 11.12 12.13 3.10
CA ALA A 440 9.81 11.52 2.95
C ALA A 440 9.13 12.01 1.66
N GLN A 441 8.38 11.12 1.00
CA GLN A 441 7.55 11.53 -0.12
C GLN A 441 6.40 12.40 0.38
N ILE A 442 6.30 13.58 -0.19
CA ILE A 442 5.21 14.49 0.09
C ILE A 442 3.95 14.01 -0.64
N GLU A 443 3.00 13.41 0.07
CA GLU A 443 1.71 12.98 -0.49
C GLU A 443 0.63 14.06 -0.30
N GLY A 444 -0.03 14.53 -1.38
CA GLY A 444 -1.14 15.49 -1.32
C GLY A 444 -1.25 16.45 -2.52
N ARG A 445 -2.42 17.05 -2.76
CA ARG A 445 -2.64 18.02 -3.88
C ARG A 445 -1.96 19.38 -3.65
N HIS A 446 -1.85 19.80 -2.39
CA HIS A 446 -1.22 21.05 -1.95
C HIS A 446 -0.48 20.81 -0.64
N PRO A 447 0.63 20.08 -0.67
CA PRO A 447 1.30 19.69 0.57
C PRO A 447 2.05 20.82 1.26
N LEU A 448 2.16 21.95 0.56
CA LEU A 448 2.86 23.15 0.96
C LEU A 448 1.83 24.28 0.84
N GLN A 449 1.22 24.67 1.95
CA GLN A 449 0.39 25.87 2.03
C GLN A 449 1.31 27.08 2.12
N TRP A 450 1.01 28.07 1.30
CA TRP A 450 1.72 29.34 1.31
C TRP A 450 1.09 30.15 2.44
N SER A 451 1.90 30.48 3.44
CA SER A 451 1.44 31.39 4.49
C SER A 451 1.51 32.80 3.92
N ASP A 452 0.36 33.41 3.66
CA ASP A 452 0.25 34.77 3.09
C ASP A 452 0.64 35.87 4.10
N TYR A 453 1.05 35.50 5.32
CA TYR A 453 1.35 36.40 6.44
C TYR A 453 2.84 36.47 6.77
N VAL A 454 3.71 36.86 5.81
CA VAL A 454 5.14 36.99 6.15
C VAL A 454 5.89 38.13 5.48
N GLU A 455 6.96 38.55 6.17
CA GLU A 455 7.83 39.65 5.79
C GLU A 455 8.35 39.53 4.35
N PRO A 456 8.45 40.66 3.61
CA PRO A 456 8.98 40.66 2.25
C PRO A 456 10.39 40.05 2.20
N GLY A 457 10.58 39.02 1.37
CA GLY A 457 11.87 38.37 1.14
C GLY A 457 12.00 36.96 1.69
N TRP A 458 10.99 36.45 2.42
CA TRP A 458 10.95 35.08 2.93
C TRP A 458 9.77 34.31 2.35
N VAL A 459 9.96 33.02 2.06
CA VAL A 459 8.89 32.09 1.71
C VAL A 459 8.78 31.10 2.86
N PHE A 460 7.71 31.20 3.64
CA PHE A 460 7.39 30.18 4.64
C PHE A 460 6.44 29.17 4.00
N VAL A 461 6.81 27.91 4.16
CA VAL A 461 6.09 26.79 3.60
C VAL A 461 5.51 26.00 4.75
N GLU A 462 4.19 26.09 4.93
CA GLU A 462 3.48 25.33 5.95
C GLU A 462 3.07 23.99 5.34
N VAL A 463 3.31 22.88 6.05
CA VAL A 463 2.74 21.60 5.64
C VAL A 463 1.26 21.64 5.99
N ALA A 464 0.39 21.40 5.01
CA ALA A 464 -1.03 21.26 5.29
C ALA A 464 -1.20 20.13 6.32
N GLU A 465 -1.76 20.43 7.49
CA GLU A 465 -2.19 19.38 8.43
C GLU A 465 -3.13 18.43 7.68
N ALA A 466 -2.84 17.13 7.74
CA ALA A 466 -3.57 16.08 7.03
C ALA A 466 -4.93 15.77 7.68
#